data_AF-A0A3D2K168-F1
#
_entry.id   AF-A0A3D2K168-F1
#
_cell.length_a   1.000
_cell.length_b   1.000
_cell.length_c   1.000
_cell.angle_alpha   90.00
_cell.angle_beta   90.00
_cell.angle_gamma   90.00
#
_symmetry.space_group_name_H-M   'P 1'
#
loop_
_entity.id
_entity.type
_entity.pdbx_description
1 polymer ?
#
loop_
_entity_poly.entity_id
_entity_poly.type
_entity_poly.pdbx_seq_one_letter_code
_entity_poly.pdbx_strand_id
1 'polypeptide(L)'
;MKIRSLIGITALACCINSCTDVTGLTSASRSTSAEVPAPRFSTEKVPLGYPHPAGKAHMVVSPYRPYNVINVKGFYSGNIVGDPSTGKIDAASGMVIPGTAKRFRIP
;
A
#
# COMPACT_ATOMS: atom_id res chain seq x y z
N MET A 1 9.24 5.57 -62.27
CA MET A 1 9.16 4.75 -61.05
C MET A 1 7.75 4.89 -60.46
N LYS A 2 6.96 3.82 -60.52
CA LYS A 2 5.75 3.59 -59.70
C LYS A 2 6.25 3.27 -58.27
N ILE A 3 5.51 3.33 -57.16
CA ILE A 3 4.24 2.64 -56.86
C ILE A 3 3.62 3.33 -55.63
N ARG A 4 2.29 3.29 -55.59
CA ARG A 4 1.37 3.91 -54.63
C ARG A 4 1.30 3.12 -53.32
N SER A 5 1.17 3.87 -52.22
CA SER A 5 0.67 3.40 -50.92
C SER A 5 -0.81 3.05 -51.02
N LEU A 6 -1.23 1.86 -50.57
CA LEU A 6 -2.50 1.70 -49.86
C LEU A 6 -2.54 0.39 -49.06
N ILE A 7 -3.12 0.53 -47.88
CA ILE A 7 -3.26 -0.37 -46.74
C ILE A 7 -3.98 -1.69 -47.09
N GLY A 8 -3.39 -2.80 -46.68
CA GLY A 8 -3.93 -4.16 -46.79
C GLY A 8 -4.94 -4.49 -45.70
N ILE A 9 -5.89 -5.35 -46.07
CA ILE A 9 -7.16 -5.66 -45.40
C ILE A 9 -7.05 -7.03 -44.69
N THR A 10 -7.76 -7.17 -43.57
CA THR A 10 -8.38 -8.39 -42.98
C THR A 10 -7.55 -9.61 -42.54
N ALA A 11 -7.64 -9.85 -41.22
CA ALA A 11 -8.08 -11.05 -40.47
C ALA A 11 -7.80 -12.47 -41.01
N LEU A 12 -7.32 -13.38 -40.13
CA LEU A 12 -8.03 -14.59 -39.66
C LEU A 12 -7.05 -15.54 -38.94
N ALA A 13 -7.59 -16.26 -37.96
CA ALA A 13 -6.97 -17.15 -36.97
C ALA A 13 -6.00 -18.24 -37.49
N CYS A 14 -5.12 -18.71 -36.60
CA CYS A 14 -4.90 -20.16 -36.44
C CYS A 14 -4.41 -20.47 -35.02
N CYS A 15 -5.19 -21.28 -34.32
CA CYS A 15 -4.89 -21.84 -33.01
C CYS A 15 -3.76 -22.87 -33.16
N ILE A 16 -2.60 -22.64 -32.53
CA ILE A 16 -1.55 -23.67 -32.46
C ILE A 16 -1.81 -24.52 -31.22
N ASN A 17 -2.58 -25.59 -31.44
CA ASN A 17 -2.68 -26.71 -30.51
C ASN A 17 -1.50 -27.63 -30.81
N SER A 18 -0.55 -27.76 -29.88
CA SER A 18 0.52 -28.76 -29.96
C SER A 18 0.84 -29.25 -28.55
N CYS A 19 0.10 -30.27 -28.11
CA CYS A 19 0.44 -31.08 -26.96
C CYS A 19 1.02 -32.38 -27.52
N THR A 20 2.34 -32.53 -27.48
CA THR A 20 2.98 -33.83 -27.68
C THR A 20 3.31 -34.42 -26.32
N ASP A 21 2.86 -35.65 -26.07
CA ASP A 21 3.35 -36.61 -25.07
C ASP A 21 4.90 -36.60 -25.02
N VAL A 22 5.62 -36.93 -23.94
CA VAL A 22 5.61 -38.20 -23.21
C VAL A 22 6.43 -38.07 -21.89
N THR A 23 6.10 -38.92 -20.90
CA THR A 23 6.97 -39.50 -19.85
C THR A 23 7.38 -38.67 -18.63
N GLY A 24 6.69 -38.98 -17.51
CA GLY A 24 7.30 -39.37 -16.23
C GLY A 24 8.54 -38.64 -15.72
N LEU A 25 8.32 -37.75 -14.74
CA LEU A 25 9.11 -37.75 -13.52
C LEU A 25 8.24 -37.21 -12.38
N THR A 26 7.84 -38.10 -11.48
CA THR A 26 7.08 -37.77 -10.27
C THR A 26 7.98 -36.98 -9.32
N SER A 27 8.04 -35.66 -9.50
CA SER A 27 8.51 -34.78 -8.43
C SER A 27 7.32 -34.51 -7.53
N ALA A 28 7.27 -35.20 -6.39
CA ALA A 28 6.37 -34.87 -5.30
C ALA A 28 6.72 -33.44 -4.81
N SER A 29 6.09 -32.44 -5.42
CA SER A 29 6.10 -31.08 -4.91
C SER A 29 5.28 -31.10 -3.63
N ARG A 30 6.00 -31.22 -2.51
CA ARG A 30 5.47 -31.01 -1.17
C ARG A 30 4.97 -29.57 -1.14
N SER A 31 3.68 -29.39 -1.38
CA SER A 31 2.99 -28.12 -1.20
C SER A 31 3.01 -27.82 0.29
N THR A 32 4.08 -27.16 0.76
CA THR A 32 4.04 -26.43 2.00
C THR A 32 3.06 -25.30 1.75
N SER A 33 1.79 -25.53 2.09
CA SER A 33 0.80 -24.48 2.22
C SER A 33 1.41 -23.44 3.14
N ALA A 34 1.94 -22.36 2.57
CA ALA A 34 2.40 -21.23 3.34
C ALA A 34 1.14 -20.69 4.00
N GLU A 35 0.98 -21.01 5.29
CA GLU A 35 -0.10 -20.47 6.10
C GLU A 35 0.04 -18.94 6.05
N VAL A 36 -0.82 -18.31 5.26
CA VAL A 36 -0.90 -16.86 5.18
C VAL A 36 -1.21 -16.41 6.61
N PRO A 37 -0.31 -15.64 7.27
CA PRO A 37 -0.54 -15.23 8.63
C PRO A 37 -1.88 -14.52 8.68
N ALA A 38 -2.81 -15.04 9.51
CA ALA A 38 -4.09 -14.38 9.70
C ALA A 38 -3.83 -12.91 10.05
N PRO A 39 -4.55 -11.95 9.42
CA PRO A 39 -4.36 -10.54 9.73
C PRO A 39 -4.55 -10.35 11.23
N ARG A 40 -3.47 -9.98 11.92
CA ARG A 40 -3.52 -9.68 13.35
C ARG A 40 -4.27 -8.37 13.51
N PHE A 41 -5.57 -8.45 13.77
CA PHE A 41 -6.35 -7.29 14.16
C PHE A 41 -5.86 -6.84 15.54
N SER A 42 -5.12 -5.73 15.58
CA SER A 42 -4.80 -5.08 16.85
C SER A 42 -6.12 -4.65 17.52
N THR A 43 -6.37 -5.17 18.72
CA THR A 43 -7.47 -4.74 19.60
C THR A 43 -7.24 -3.37 20.23
N GLU A 44 -6.10 -2.74 19.94
CA GLU A 44 -5.77 -1.40 20.42
C GLU A 44 -6.78 -0.39 19.89
N LYS A 45 -7.52 0.24 20.81
CA LYS A 45 -8.38 1.40 20.50
C LYS A 45 -7.50 2.59 20.13
N VAL A 46 -7.05 2.62 18.89
CA VAL A 46 -6.33 3.76 18.32
C VAL A 46 -7.34 4.89 18.07
N PRO A 47 -7.13 6.08 18.66
CA PRO A 47 -8.05 7.20 18.46
C PRO A 47 -8.06 7.65 16.99
N LEU A 48 -9.21 8.12 16.53
CA LEU A 48 -9.37 8.67 15.19
C LEU A 48 -8.97 10.15 15.20
N GLY A 49 -8.18 10.57 14.22
CA GLY A 49 -7.94 11.99 13.95
C GLY A 49 -9.17 12.66 13.33
N TYR A 50 -9.07 13.98 13.13
CA TYR A 50 -10.14 14.75 12.49
C TYR A 50 -9.68 15.30 11.14
N PRO A 51 -10.58 15.41 10.15
CA PRO A 51 -10.23 16.11 8.92
C PRO A 51 -9.91 17.58 9.23
N HIS A 52 -9.01 18.19 8.46
CA HIS A 52 -8.71 19.61 8.63
C HIS A 52 -10.00 20.45 8.46
N PRO A 53 -10.30 21.41 9.35
CA PRO A 53 -11.59 22.14 9.34
C PRO A 53 -11.83 22.92 8.05
N ALA A 54 -10.77 23.45 7.43
CA ALA A 54 -10.82 24.09 6.12
C ALA A 54 -10.78 23.12 4.91
N GLY A 55 -10.93 21.80 5.12
CA GLY A 55 -10.96 20.81 4.04
C GLY A 55 -9.67 20.66 3.25
N LYS A 56 -8.51 21.01 3.84
CA LYS A 56 -7.22 20.92 3.14
C LYS A 56 -6.85 19.46 2.91
N ALA A 57 -6.53 19.12 1.65
CA ALA A 57 -6.09 17.78 1.28
C ALA A 57 -4.84 17.36 2.06
N HIS A 58 -4.78 16.08 2.45
CA HIS A 58 -3.68 15.47 3.20
C HIS A 58 -3.36 16.16 4.54
N MET A 59 -4.27 16.95 5.08
CA MET A 59 -4.12 17.56 6.40
C MET A 59 -5.15 16.98 7.35
N VAL A 60 -4.68 16.55 8.51
CA VAL A 60 -5.52 16.01 9.58
C VAL A 60 -5.15 16.68 10.90
N VAL A 61 -6.12 16.77 11.80
CA VAL A 61 -5.93 17.27 13.14
C VAL A 61 -5.70 16.07 14.07
N SER A 62 -4.58 16.08 14.78
CA SER A 62 -4.26 15.09 15.81
C SER A 62 -5.36 15.07 16.89
N PRO A 63 -5.77 13.89 17.39
CA PRO A 63 -6.69 13.81 18.52
C PRO A 63 -6.03 14.19 19.86
N TYR A 64 -4.71 14.39 19.88
CA TYR A 64 -3.96 14.74 21.08
C TYR A 64 -3.75 16.24 21.19
N ARG A 65 -3.90 16.78 22.42
CA ARG A 65 -3.63 18.20 22.70
C ARG A 65 -2.17 18.54 22.37
N PRO A 66 -1.90 19.69 21.74
CA PRO A 66 -2.80 20.83 21.50
C PRO A 66 -3.64 20.78 20.19
N TYR A 67 -3.90 19.59 19.64
CA TYR A 67 -4.65 19.36 18.39
C TYR A 67 -3.90 19.88 17.16
N ASN A 68 -2.65 19.45 17.04
CA ASN A 68 -1.77 19.88 15.96
C ASN A 68 -2.29 19.42 14.59
N VAL A 69 -2.10 20.27 13.58
CA VAL A 69 -2.34 19.91 12.18
C VAL A 69 -1.13 19.15 11.66
N ILE A 70 -1.38 17.96 11.11
CA ILE A 70 -0.37 17.05 10.60
C ILE A 70 -0.60 16.83 9.11
N ASN A 71 0.48 16.95 8.34
CA ASN A 71 0.50 16.59 6.93
C ASN A 71 0.70 15.07 6.81
N VAL A 72 -0.28 14.38 6.24
CA VAL A 72 -0.30 12.93 6.03
C VAL A 72 -0.20 12.56 4.56
N LYS A 73 0.46 13.39 3.74
CA LYS A 73 0.72 13.10 2.33
C LYS A 73 1.45 11.76 2.19
N GLY A 74 0.95 10.90 1.29
CA GLY A 74 1.47 9.55 1.08
C GLY A 74 0.84 8.47 1.97
N PHE A 75 -0.02 8.86 2.92
CA PHE A 75 -0.84 7.93 3.69
C PHE A 75 -2.30 7.96 3.23
N TYR A 76 -3.01 6.88 3.50
CA TYR A 76 -4.43 6.70 3.18
C TYR A 76 -5.29 6.76 4.44
N SER A 77 -6.58 7.05 4.26
CA SER A 77 -7.59 6.90 5.30
C SER A 77 -7.50 5.52 5.95
N GLY A 78 -7.68 5.45 7.27
CA GLY A 78 -7.56 4.24 8.06
C GLY A 78 -6.13 3.82 8.44
N ASN A 79 -5.07 4.40 7.82
CA ASN A 79 -3.70 4.16 8.25
C ASN A 79 -3.47 4.70 9.67
N ILE A 80 -2.56 4.04 10.40
CA ILE A 80 -2.15 4.44 11.74
C ILE A 80 -0.80 5.15 11.65
N VAL A 81 -0.79 6.44 11.98
CA VAL A 81 0.40 7.30 11.93
C VAL A 81 0.73 7.85 13.30
N GLY A 82 1.98 8.29 13.50
CA GLY A 82 2.42 8.93 14.74
C GLY A 82 2.26 10.44 14.69
N ASP A 83 1.89 11.06 15.81
CA ASP A 83 1.94 12.51 16.01
C ASP A 83 3.36 12.91 16.48
N PRO A 84 4.17 13.58 15.63
CA PRO A 84 5.55 13.94 15.97
C PRO A 84 5.66 14.82 17.22
N SER A 85 4.64 15.66 17.49
CA SER A 85 4.65 16.58 18.63
C SER A 85 4.52 15.87 19.99
N THR A 86 4.15 14.59 19.98
CA THR A 86 4.01 13.76 21.19
C THR A 86 5.17 12.81 21.40
N GLY A 87 6.08 12.70 20.42
CA GLY A 87 7.23 11.81 20.47
C GLY A 87 8.42 12.40 21.23
N LYS A 88 9.33 11.54 21.65
CA LYS A 88 10.60 11.96 22.24
C LYS A 88 11.53 12.41 21.11
N ILE A 89 12.24 13.52 21.31
CA ILE A 89 13.24 14.02 20.36
C ILE A 89 14.60 13.40 20.69
N ASP A 90 15.25 12.87 19.67
CA ASP A 90 16.65 12.47 19.72
C ASP A 90 17.54 13.71 19.73
N ALA A 91 18.40 13.83 20.75
CA ALA A 91 19.21 15.02 20.97
C ALA A 91 20.31 15.23 19.90
N ALA A 92 20.75 14.16 19.22
CA ALA A 92 21.81 14.24 18.22
C ALA A 92 21.27 14.61 16.84
N SER A 93 20.11 14.07 16.47
CA SER A 93 19.51 14.26 15.15
C SER A 93 18.42 15.35 15.11
N GLY A 94 17.88 15.73 16.28
CA GLY A 94 16.72 16.64 16.36
C GLY A 94 15.43 16.02 15.84
N MET A 95 15.42 14.71 15.53
CA MET A 95 14.27 13.99 14.98
C MET A 95 13.51 13.25 16.06
N VAL A 96 12.24 12.93 15.79
CA VAL A 96 11.44 12.10 16.69
C VAL A 96 11.97 10.66 16.67
N ILE A 97 12.20 10.10 17.87
CA ILE A 97 12.60 8.71 18.05
C ILE A 97 11.45 7.80 17.58
N PRO A 98 11.69 6.86 16.65
CA PRO A 98 10.66 5.96 16.14
C PRO A 98 9.94 5.20 17.26
N GLY A 99 8.61 5.09 17.16
CA GLY A 99 7.79 4.36 18.13
C GLY A 99 7.51 5.09 19.44
N THR A 100 8.07 6.28 19.67
CA THR A 100 7.80 7.06 20.89
C THR A 100 6.62 8.03 20.76
N ALA A 101 6.25 8.38 19.53
CA ALA A 101 5.08 9.21 19.25
C ALA A 101 3.78 8.44 19.53
N LYS A 102 2.79 9.14 20.09
CA LYS A 102 1.42 8.63 20.18
C LYS A 102 0.85 8.43 18.78
N ARG A 103 0.04 7.39 18.60
CA ARG A 103 -0.44 6.94 17.31
C ARG A 103 -1.93 7.17 17.17
N PHE A 104 -2.36 7.62 16.01
CA PHE A 104 -3.78 7.82 15.70
C PHE A 104 -4.11 7.32 14.30
N ARG A 105 -5.38 7.04 14.06
CA ARG A 105 -5.91 6.60 12.77
C ARG A 105 -6.31 7.81 11.94
N ILE A 106 -5.94 7.83 10.67
CA ILE A 106 -6.36 8.85 9.71
C ILE A 106 -7.86 8.67 9.42
N PRO A 107 -8.68 9.75 9.45
CA PRO A 107 -10.10 9.70 9.14
C PRO A 107 -10.39 9.25 7.71
#